data_AF-A0A945TQ33-F1
#
_entry.id   AF-A0A945TQ33-F1
#
_cell.length_a   1.000
_cell.length_b   1.000
_cell.length_c   1.000
_cell.angle_alpha   90.00
_cell.angle_beta   90.00
_cell.angle_gamma   90.00
#
_symmetry.space_group_name_H-M   'P 1'
#
loop_
_entity.id
_entity.type
_entity.pdbx_description
1 polymer ?
#
loop_
_entity_poly.entity_id
_entity_poly.type
_entity_poly.pdbx_seq_one_letter_code
_entity_poly.pdbx_strand_id
1 'polypeptide(L)'
;MMMMRPPGATLHFHRLGNYDADEIPGAAQMAGLGASDISEDIRLICGVRPDVVLYGCTSATLTHGSDFDSDLADRIKADSNALSLTAAGCLIEALNALDITRVGFASPYVGEINRLATRFLKSRQITTVECADIGRELGNYGQGALSPDEVTELACRADHPDAEALVLSCTDMRSVEVIERIESLTGKPVITSNQAMMFCLTRALALPWHNNTPGQLFDSLKAS
;
A
#
# COMPACT_ATOMS: atom_id res chain seq x y z
N MET A 1 -6.01 8.10 0.17
CA MET A 1 -5.04 9.22 0.31
C MET A 1 -5.69 10.56 0.60
N MET A 2 -6.70 11.01 -0.16
CA MET A 2 -7.33 12.34 0.03
C MET A 2 -7.78 12.65 1.46
N MET A 3 -8.36 11.67 2.17
CA MET A 3 -8.75 11.82 3.58
C MET A 3 -7.56 12.21 4.47
N MET A 4 -6.37 11.65 4.19
CA MET A 4 -5.15 11.81 4.97
C MET A 4 -4.22 12.91 4.42
N ARG A 5 -4.73 13.80 3.55
CA ARG A 5 -3.91 14.86 2.95
C ARG A 5 -3.38 15.81 4.03
N PRO A 6 -2.05 16.04 4.11
CA PRO A 6 -1.49 17.01 5.05
C PRO A 6 -2.01 18.43 4.81
N PRO A 7 -2.21 19.25 5.86
CA PRO A 7 -2.51 20.67 5.71
C PRO A 7 -1.46 21.38 4.85
N GLY A 8 -1.89 22.27 3.96
CA GLY A 8 -0.99 22.99 3.04
C GLY A 8 -0.45 22.19 1.85
N ALA A 9 -0.67 20.87 1.78
CA ALA A 9 -0.24 20.05 0.63
C ALA A 9 -1.31 19.96 -0.46
N THR A 10 -0.91 19.75 -1.71
CA THR A 10 -1.81 19.37 -2.82
C THR A 10 -1.48 17.96 -3.29
N LEU A 11 -2.49 17.16 -3.62
CA LEU A 11 -2.31 15.84 -4.20
C LEU A 11 -2.72 15.87 -5.68
N HIS A 12 -1.82 15.42 -6.55
CA HIS A 12 -2.03 15.35 -8.00
C HIS A 12 -1.90 13.89 -8.43
N PHE A 13 -2.78 13.44 -9.33
CA PHE A 13 -2.88 12.03 -9.71
C PHE A 13 -2.70 11.89 -11.21
N HIS A 14 -1.86 10.93 -11.61
CA HIS A 14 -1.68 10.50 -12.99
C HIS A 14 -1.89 8.98 -13.04
N ARG A 15 -2.53 8.49 -14.10
CA ARG A 15 -2.84 7.06 -14.26
C ARG A 15 -1.76 6.40 -15.11
N LEU A 16 -1.33 5.21 -14.70
CA LEU A 16 -0.48 4.36 -15.53
C LEU A 16 -1.35 3.62 -16.56
N GLY A 17 -0.81 3.39 -17.75
CA GLY A 17 -1.45 2.60 -18.80
C GLY A 17 -1.04 1.11 -18.76
N ASN A 18 -1.19 0.44 -19.91
CA ASN A 18 -0.68 -0.92 -20.17
C ASN A 18 -1.26 -2.06 -19.31
N TYR A 19 -2.49 -1.90 -18.81
CA TYR A 19 -3.27 -2.98 -18.23
C TYR A 19 -4.65 -3.03 -18.91
N ASP A 20 -5.28 -4.20 -18.90
CA ASP A 20 -6.65 -4.36 -19.36
C ASP A 20 -7.59 -4.12 -18.18
N ALA A 21 -8.45 -3.10 -18.31
CA ALA A 21 -9.38 -2.69 -17.27
C ALA A 21 -10.52 -3.70 -17.06
N ASP A 22 -10.87 -4.46 -18.10
CA ASP A 22 -11.98 -5.42 -18.12
C ASP A 22 -11.52 -6.83 -17.73
N GLU A 23 -10.22 -7.09 -17.68
CA GLU A 23 -9.65 -8.34 -17.18
C GLU A 23 -9.55 -8.39 -15.65
N ILE A 24 -9.58 -9.62 -15.14
CA ILE A 24 -9.20 -9.91 -13.76
C ILE A 24 -7.66 -9.83 -13.66
N PRO A 25 -7.12 -8.93 -12.83
CA PRO A 25 -5.68 -8.74 -12.75
C PRO A 25 -4.99 -9.96 -12.14
N GLY A 26 -4.28 -10.71 -12.99
CA GLY A 26 -3.42 -11.83 -12.59
C GLY A 26 -1.96 -11.41 -12.35
N ALA A 27 -1.15 -12.33 -11.84
CA ALA A 27 0.26 -12.09 -11.55
C ALA A 27 1.06 -11.62 -12.78
N ALA A 28 0.79 -12.18 -13.97
CA ALA A 28 1.46 -11.79 -15.21
C ALA A 28 1.10 -10.36 -15.64
N GLN A 29 -0.18 -9.96 -15.54
CA GLN A 29 -0.62 -8.60 -15.87
C GLN A 29 0.01 -7.58 -14.90
N MET A 30 0.04 -7.89 -13.60
CA MET A 30 0.68 -7.03 -12.59
C MET A 30 2.19 -6.94 -12.78
N ALA A 31 2.86 -8.04 -13.14
CA ALA A 31 4.28 -8.02 -13.49
C ALA A 31 4.54 -7.16 -14.74
N GLY A 32 3.69 -7.26 -15.78
CA GLY A 32 3.76 -6.41 -16.96
C GLY A 32 3.56 -4.93 -16.66
N LEU A 33 2.59 -4.61 -15.80
CA LEU A 33 2.35 -3.24 -15.32
C LEU A 33 3.57 -2.69 -14.56
N GLY A 34 4.16 -3.48 -13.66
CA GLY A 34 5.36 -3.09 -12.93
C GLY A 34 6.52 -2.80 -13.87
N ALA A 35 6.77 -3.68 -14.82
CA ALA A 35 7.88 -3.58 -15.77
C ALA A 35 7.64 -2.61 -16.95
N SER A 36 6.49 -1.94 -16.98
CA SER A 36 6.15 -0.99 -18.04
C SER A 36 7.07 0.24 -17.98
N ASP A 37 7.38 0.80 -19.15
CA ASP A 37 8.04 2.10 -19.23
C ASP A 37 7.07 3.19 -18.79
N ILE A 38 7.38 3.84 -17.66
CA ILE A 38 6.60 4.93 -17.06
C ILE A 38 7.23 6.30 -17.29
N SER A 39 8.23 6.42 -18.16
CA SER A 39 8.96 7.69 -18.39
C SER A 39 8.03 8.82 -18.83
N GLU A 40 7.08 8.51 -19.71
CA GLU A 40 6.07 9.47 -20.16
C GLU A 40 5.10 9.87 -19.03
N ASP A 41 4.67 8.90 -18.23
CA ASP A 41 3.79 9.13 -17.07
C ASP A 41 4.46 10.07 -16.04
N ILE A 42 5.74 9.82 -15.77
CA ILE A 42 6.57 10.68 -14.91
C ILE A 42 6.70 12.07 -15.51
N ARG A 43 6.99 12.18 -16.81
CA ARG A 43 7.11 13.48 -17.50
C ARG A 43 5.82 14.29 -17.39
N LEU A 44 4.66 13.65 -17.52
CA LEU A 44 3.35 14.30 -17.41
C LEU A 44 3.06 14.79 -15.99
N ILE A 45 3.25 13.94 -14.97
CA ILE A 45 3.01 14.37 -13.58
C ILE A 45 4.05 15.42 -13.12
N CYS A 46 5.27 15.41 -13.66
CA CYS A 46 6.29 16.42 -13.33
C CYS A 46 5.92 17.84 -13.77
N GLY A 47 4.88 18.02 -14.59
CA GLY A 47 4.32 19.34 -14.89
C GLY A 47 3.91 20.13 -13.63
N VAL A 48 3.56 19.45 -12.53
CA VAL A 48 3.23 20.10 -11.25
C VAL A 48 4.44 20.35 -10.35
N ARG A 49 5.65 19.95 -10.75
CA ARG A 49 6.89 20.04 -9.96
C ARG A 49 6.74 19.43 -8.55
N PRO A 50 6.43 18.13 -8.44
CA PRO A 50 6.14 17.50 -7.16
C PRO A 50 7.37 17.47 -6.24
N ASP A 51 7.16 17.64 -4.93
CA ASP A 51 8.20 17.36 -3.91
C ASP A 51 8.41 15.85 -3.73
N VAL A 52 7.33 15.07 -3.90
CA VAL A 52 7.31 13.61 -3.74
C VAL A 52 6.43 12.98 -4.83
N VAL A 53 6.89 11.89 -5.44
CA VAL A 53 6.12 11.02 -6.32
C VAL A 53 5.82 9.72 -5.57
N LEU A 54 4.53 9.37 -5.47
CA LEU A 54 4.07 8.11 -4.88
C LEU A 54 3.72 7.13 -6.00
N TYR A 55 4.40 5.98 -6.06
CA TYR A 55 4.01 4.88 -6.95
C TYR A 55 2.90 4.05 -6.28
N GLY A 56 1.66 4.35 -6.67
CA GLY A 56 0.43 3.87 -6.01
C GLY A 56 -0.06 2.49 -6.44
N CYS A 57 0.82 1.53 -6.75
CA CYS A 57 0.43 0.15 -7.03
C CYS A 57 1.24 -0.84 -6.17
N THR A 58 0.57 -1.50 -5.23
CA THR A 58 1.22 -2.48 -4.34
C THR A 58 1.51 -3.79 -5.07
N SER A 59 0.55 -4.33 -5.81
CA SER A 59 0.70 -5.62 -6.49
C SER A 59 1.82 -5.62 -7.54
N ALA A 60 1.96 -4.54 -8.31
CA ALA A 60 2.96 -4.45 -9.38
C ALA A 60 4.42 -4.54 -8.88
N THR A 61 4.71 -4.11 -7.65
CA THR A 61 6.05 -4.19 -7.05
C THR A 61 6.24 -5.48 -6.26
N LEU A 62 5.20 -5.93 -5.54
CA LEU A 62 5.22 -7.18 -4.78
C LEU A 62 5.46 -8.43 -5.65
N THR A 63 5.04 -8.43 -6.92
CA THR A 63 5.23 -9.57 -7.83
C THR A 63 6.67 -9.74 -8.32
N HIS A 64 7.48 -8.68 -8.32
CA HIS A 64 8.87 -8.70 -8.81
C HIS A 64 9.92 -8.83 -7.70
N GLY A 65 9.62 -8.41 -6.46
CA GLY A 65 10.53 -8.53 -5.33
C GLY A 65 11.12 -7.19 -4.84
N SER A 66 11.95 -7.26 -3.79
CA SER A 66 12.50 -6.08 -3.11
C SER A 66 13.45 -5.24 -3.95
N ASP A 67 14.26 -5.90 -4.79
CA ASP A 67 15.28 -5.22 -5.59
C ASP A 67 14.60 -4.40 -6.68
N PHE A 68 13.58 -4.97 -7.32
CA PHE A 68 12.74 -4.28 -8.28
C PHE A 68 12.04 -3.05 -7.69
N ASP A 69 11.47 -3.18 -6.49
CA ASP A 69 10.82 -2.06 -5.80
C ASP A 69 11.79 -0.89 -5.55
N SER A 70 13.02 -1.22 -5.15
CA SER A 70 14.08 -0.23 -4.90
C SER A 70 14.56 0.42 -6.21
N ASP A 71 14.80 -0.37 -7.25
CA ASP A 71 15.21 0.10 -8.58
C ASP A 71 14.14 1.00 -9.22
N LEU A 72 12.86 0.66 -9.05
CA LEU A 72 11.73 1.47 -9.52
C LEU A 72 11.69 2.83 -8.81
N ALA A 73 11.86 2.85 -7.48
CA ALA A 73 11.89 4.08 -6.71
C ALA A 73 13.04 4.99 -7.18
N ASP A 74 14.24 4.44 -7.34
CA ASP A 74 15.43 5.17 -7.81
C ASP A 74 15.26 5.73 -9.23
N ARG A 75 14.65 4.95 -10.13
CA ARG A 75 14.32 5.42 -11.49
C ARG A 75 13.34 6.59 -11.47
N ILE A 76 12.23 6.45 -10.74
CA ILE A 76 11.24 7.53 -10.61
C ILE A 76 11.89 8.79 -10.03
N LYS A 77 12.76 8.65 -9.02
CA LYS A 77 13.51 9.77 -8.44
C LYS A 77 14.42 10.44 -9.47
N ALA A 78 15.17 9.65 -10.26
CA ALA A 78 16.05 10.17 -11.29
C ALA A 78 15.28 10.94 -12.38
N ASP A 79 14.14 10.42 -12.81
CA ASP A 79 13.34 10.99 -13.91
C ASP A 79 12.50 12.20 -13.47
N SER A 80 12.10 12.25 -12.19
CA SER A 80 11.25 13.33 -11.65
C SER A 80 12.01 14.43 -10.92
N ASN A 81 13.23 14.15 -10.46
CA ASN A 81 13.97 14.99 -9.50
C ASN A 81 13.20 15.27 -8.19
N ALA A 82 12.23 14.42 -7.85
CA ALA A 82 11.45 14.43 -6.61
C ALA A 82 11.85 13.25 -5.72
N LEU A 83 11.48 13.27 -4.44
CA LEU A 83 11.54 12.06 -3.63
C LEU A 83 10.59 11.01 -4.23
N SER A 84 10.98 9.73 -4.21
CA SER A 84 10.13 8.65 -4.72
C SER A 84 9.84 7.65 -3.61
N LEU A 85 8.57 7.26 -3.48
CA LEU A 85 8.10 6.29 -2.51
C LEU A 85 7.14 5.32 -3.19
N THR A 86 7.34 4.02 -3.01
CA THR A 86 6.46 2.99 -3.55
C THR A 86 5.50 2.46 -2.49
N ALA A 87 4.32 2.00 -2.90
CA ALA A 87 3.34 1.41 -1.98
C ALA A 87 3.91 0.22 -1.19
N ALA A 88 4.67 -0.68 -1.84
CA ALA A 88 5.27 -1.84 -1.18
C ALA A 88 6.43 -1.46 -0.25
N GLY A 89 7.32 -0.58 -0.68
CA GLY A 89 8.39 -0.05 0.16
C GLY A 89 7.86 0.65 1.40
N CYS A 90 6.84 1.49 1.24
CA CYS A 90 6.20 2.19 2.37
C CYS A 90 5.53 1.23 3.36
N LEU A 91 4.97 0.13 2.87
CA LEU A 91 4.39 -0.90 3.73
C LEU A 91 5.45 -1.51 4.66
N ILE A 92 6.63 -1.81 4.12
CA ILE A 92 7.76 -2.33 4.90
C ILE A 92 8.26 -1.29 5.89
N GLU A 93 8.45 -0.04 5.45
CA GLU A 93 8.87 1.05 6.34
C GLU A 93 7.86 1.30 7.49
N ALA A 94 6.56 1.21 7.21
CA ALA A 94 5.52 1.35 8.23
C ALA A 94 5.55 0.22 9.26
N LEU A 95 5.79 -1.03 8.84
CA LEU A 95 5.94 -2.16 9.75
C LEU A 95 7.21 -2.04 10.60
N ASN A 96 8.33 -1.67 9.97
CA ASN A 96 9.60 -1.45 10.66
C ASN A 96 9.51 -0.32 11.69
N ALA A 97 8.77 0.76 11.38
CA ALA A 97 8.56 1.86 12.31
C ALA A 97 7.81 1.47 13.61
N LEU A 98 7.12 0.33 13.60
CA LEU A 98 6.42 -0.24 14.75
C LEU A 98 7.14 -1.48 15.31
N ASP A 99 8.35 -1.80 14.83
CA ASP A 99 9.12 -2.99 15.18
C ASP A 99 8.35 -4.31 14.96
N ILE A 100 7.49 -4.35 13.94
CA ILE A 100 6.62 -5.49 13.64
C ILE A 100 7.32 -6.49 12.72
N THR A 101 7.22 -7.77 13.04
CA THR A 101 7.84 -8.87 12.27
C THR A 101 6.86 -9.98 11.90
N ARG A 102 5.67 -10.04 12.51
CA ARG A 102 4.62 -11.04 12.23
C ARG A 102 3.28 -10.36 11.96
N VAL A 103 2.68 -10.66 10.82
CA VAL A 103 1.44 -10.00 10.38
C VAL A 103 0.37 -10.98 9.95
N GLY A 104 -0.88 -10.63 10.21
CA GLY A 104 -2.02 -11.12 9.45
C GLY A 104 -2.10 -10.33 8.14
N PHE A 105 -2.29 -10.99 7.01
CA PHE A 105 -2.31 -10.36 5.69
C PHE A 105 -3.68 -10.51 5.04
N ALA A 106 -4.29 -9.39 4.69
CA ALA A 106 -5.58 -9.30 4.02
C ALA A 106 -5.41 -8.57 2.68
N SER A 107 -5.95 -9.16 1.61
CA SER A 107 -5.96 -8.51 0.29
C SER A 107 -7.22 -8.87 -0.51
N PRO A 108 -7.60 -8.07 -1.52
CA PRO A 108 -8.68 -8.44 -2.44
C PRO A 108 -8.22 -9.45 -3.50
N TYR A 109 -6.94 -9.83 -3.51
CA TYR A 109 -6.37 -10.75 -4.50
C TYR A 109 -6.58 -12.19 -4.07
N VAL A 110 -6.63 -13.11 -5.03
CA VAL A 110 -6.68 -14.55 -4.79
C VAL A 110 -5.43 -15.24 -5.34
N GLY A 111 -5.16 -16.45 -4.87
CA GLY A 111 -4.20 -17.36 -5.48
C GLY A 111 -2.76 -16.84 -5.52
N GLU A 112 -2.19 -16.76 -6.73
CA GLU A 112 -0.75 -16.53 -6.92
C GLU A 112 -0.28 -15.15 -6.42
N ILE A 113 -1.11 -14.11 -6.53
CA ILE A 113 -0.70 -12.76 -6.11
C ILE A 113 -0.43 -12.72 -4.60
N ASN A 114 -1.27 -13.37 -3.77
CA ASN A 114 -1.02 -13.46 -2.33
C ASN A 114 0.25 -14.23 -2.01
N ARG A 115 0.52 -15.32 -2.74
CA ARG A 115 1.76 -16.08 -2.59
C ARG A 115 3.01 -15.24 -2.90
N LEU A 116 2.93 -14.37 -3.91
CA LEU A 116 4.03 -13.46 -4.26
C LEU A 116 4.18 -12.35 -3.21
N ALA A 117 3.07 -11.74 -2.78
CA ALA A 117 3.05 -10.72 -1.74
C ALA A 117 3.66 -11.23 -0.41
N THR A 118 3.23 -12.40 0.06
CA THR A 118 3.77 -13.01 1.30
C THR A 118 5.24 -13.40 1.16
N ARG A 119 5.69 -13.80 -0.04
CA ARG A 119 7.12 -14.04 -0.32
C ARG A 119 7.93 -12.75 -0.24
N PHE A 120 7.42 -11.65 -0.79
CA PHE A 120 8.06 -10.34 -0.69
C PHE A 120 8.18 -9.90 0.77
N LEU A 121 7.11 -10.02 1.57
CA LEU A 121 7.17 -9.70 3.00
C LEU A 121 8.25 -10.55 3.69
N LYS A 122 8.29 -11.85 3.40
CA LYS A 122 9.29 -12.76 3.96
C LYS A 122 10.72 -12.39 3.57
N SER A 123 10.98 -11.92 2.34
CA SER A 123 12.31 -11.46 1.94
C SER A 123 12.75 -10.19 2.67
N ARG A 124 11.79 -9.45 3.25
CA ARG A 124 12.00 -8.29 4.11
C ARG A 124 11.90 -8.63 5.61
N GLN A 125 12.04 -9.91 5.97
CA GLN A 125 11.99 -10.42 7.35
C GLN A 125 10.64 -10.24 8.05
N ILE A 126 9.57 -9.97 7.30
CA ILE A 126 8.19 -9.94 7.79
C ILE A 126 7.52 -11.29 7.50
N THR A 127 7.10 -11.99 8.54
CA THR A 127 6.40 -13.27 8.43
C THR A 127 4.90 -13.05 8.38
N THR A 128 4.24 -13.54 7.32
CA THR A 128 2.78 -13.65 7.30
C THR A 128 2.35 -14.91 8.06
N VAL A 129 1.63 -14.74 9.17
CA VAL A 129 1.16 -15.85 10.01
C VAL A 129 -0.24 -16.35 9.61
N GLU A 130 -1.04 -15.47 9.03
CA GLU A 130 -2.37 -15.78 8.50
C GLU A 130 -2.60 -14.93 7.25
N CYS A 131 -3.26 -15.49 6.23
CA CYS A 131 -3.52 -14.83 4.97
C CYS A 131 -4.98 -15.03 4.55
N ALA A 132 -5.75 -13.95 4.53
CA ALA A 132 -7.13 -13.97 4.07
C ALA A 132 -7.29 -13.26 2.72
N ASP A 133 -8.17 -13.83 1.90
CA ASP A 133 -8.64 -13.20 0.66
C ASP A 133 -10.17 -13.15 0.59
N ILE A 134 -10.68 -12.47 -0.44
CA ILE A 134 -12.12 -12.28 -0.63
C ILE A 134 -12.84 -13.56 -1.13
N GLY A 135 -12.11 -14.65 -1.39
CA GLY A 135 -12.66 -15.95 -1.81
C GLY A 135 -13.27 -15.99 -3.21
N ARG A 136 -13.17 -14.89 -3.98
CA ARG A 136 -13.64 -14.77 -5.37
C ARG A 136 -12.69 -13.88 -6.16
N GLU A 137 -12.62 -14.11 -7.47
CA GLU A 137 -11.88 -13.20 -8.35
C GLU A 137 -12.61 -11.86 -8.48
N LEU A 138 -11.85 -10.77 -8.48
CA LEU A 138 -12.35 -9.42 -8.66
C LEU A 138 -11.59 -8.76 -9.82
N GLY A 139 -12.31 -8.21 -10.79
CA GLY A 139 -11.75 -7.29 -11.76
C GLY A 139 -11.28 -5.98 -11.11
N ASN A 140 -10.61 -5.12 -11.88
CA ASN A 140 -10.05 -3.86 -11.36
C ASN A 140 -11.07 -3.02 -10.59
N TYR A 141 -12.26 -2.78 -11.18
CA TYR A 141 -13.34 -2.04 -10.50
C TYR A 141 -13.87 -2.74 -9.24
N GLY A 142 -13.87 -4.09 -9.24
CA GLY A 142 -14.41 -4.88 -8.14
C GLY A 142 -13.62 -4.72 -6.84
N GLN A 143 -12.32 -4.44 -6.92
CA GLN A 143 -11.46 -4.25 -5.74
C GLN A 143 -11.82 -2.96 -5.00
N GLY A 144 -11.99 -1.84 -5.71
CA GLY A 144 -12.45 -0.57 -5.14
C GLY A 144 -13.93 -0.53 -4.79
N ALA A 145 -14.74 -1.44 -5.35
CA ALA A 145 -16.16 -1.58 -5.02
C ALA A 145 -16.44 -2.34 -3.71
N LEU A 146 -15.43 -2.97 -3.10
CA LEU A 146 -15.58 -3.61 -1.79
C LEU A 146 -16.07 -2.59 -0.75
N SER A 147 -17.13 -2.97 -0.05
CA SER A 147 -17.69 -2.14 1.00
C SER A 147 -16.78 -2.09 2.24
N PRO A 148 -16.87 -1.03 3.06
CA PRO A 148 -16.18 -0.96 4.35
C PRO A 148 -16.42 -2.19 5.25
N ASP A 149 -17.63 -2.74 5.25
CA ASP A 149 -17.96 -3.95 6.00
C ASP A 149 -17.24 -5.19 5.45
N GLU A 150 -17.25 -5.40 4.12
CA GLU A 150 -16.49 -6.50 3.48
C GLU A 150 -14.98 -6.39 3.77
N VAL A 151 -14.42 -5.17 3.76
CA VAL A 151 -13.00 -4.95 4.10
C VAL A 151 -12.72 -5.25 5.58
N THR A 152 -13.65 -4.87 6.47
CA THR A 152 -13.54 -5.17 7.91
C THR A 152 -13.59 -6.68 8.15
N GLU A 153 -14.54 -7.38 7.54
CA GLU A 153 -14.67 -8.84 7.64
C GLU A 153 -13.44 -9.57 7.07
N LEU A 154 -12.91 -9.10 5.93
CA LEU A 154 -11.67 -9.60 5.36
C LEU A 154 -10.49 -9.42 6.32
N ALA A 155 -10.34 -8.26 6.96
CA ALA A 155 -9.29 -8.01 7.94
C ALA A 155 -9.41 -8.93 9.16
N CYS A 156 -10.62 -9.09 9.71
CA CYS A 156 -10.86 -9.99 10.85
C CYS A 156 -10.57 -11.46 10.51
N ARG A 157 -10.76 -11.89 9.27
CA ARG A 157 -10.37 -13.25 8.82
C ARG A 157 -8.86 -13.44 8.73
N ALA A 158 -8.09 -12.37 8.54
CA ALA A 158 -6.64 -12.40 8.59
C ALA A 158 -6.08 -12.30 10.02
N ASP A 159 -6.93 -12.12 11.03
CA ASP A 159 -6.48 -12.02 12.41
C ASP A 159 -6.07 -13.37 13.00
N HIS A 160 -4.96 -13.37 13.72
CA HIS A 160 -4.35 -14.57 14.29
C HIS A 160 -3.62 -14.24 15.60
N PRO A 161 -3.67 -15.09 16.65
CA PRO A 161 -3.02 -14.81 17.93
C PRO A 161 -1.53 -14.41 17.85
N ASP A 162 -0.79 -14.98 16.90
CA ASP A 162 0.64 -14.70 16.70
C ASP A 162 0.93 -13.44 15.85
N ALA A 163 -0.10 -12.82 15.26
CA ALA A 163 0.03 -11.60 14.48
C ALA A 163 0.18 -10.38 15.40
N GLU A 164 1.18 -9.55 15.14
CA GLU A 164 1.45 -8.29 15.83
C GLU A 164 0.66 -7.13 15.20
N ALA A 165 0.33 -7.22 13.92
CA ALA A 165 -0.55 -6.29 13.20
C ALA A 165 -1.27 -6.95 12.03
N LEU A 166 -2.25 -6.22 11.49
CA LEU A 166 -2.94 -6.56 10.26
C LEU A 166 -2.48 -5.68 9.11
N VAL A 167 -2.07 -6.31 8.02
CA VAL A 167 -1.72 -5.66 6.76
C VAL A 167 -2.89 -5.79 5.79
N LEU A 168 -3.43 -4.65 5.35
CA LEU A 168 -4.46 -4.57 4.32
C LEU A 168 -3.82 -4.08 3.01
N SER A 169 -3.46 -5.01 2.15
CA SER A 169 -2.69 -4.75 0.93
C SER A 169 -3.61 -4.58 -0.28
N CYS A 170 -3.73 -3.34 -0.76
CA CYS A 170 -4.21 -2.91 -2.07
C CYS A 170 -4.44 -1.39 -2.00
N THR A 171 -4.05 -0.67 -3.05
CA THR A 171 -4.29 0.78 -3.13
C THR A 171 -5.69 1.14 -3.60
N ASP A 172 -6.38 0.23 -4.29
CA ASP A 172 -7.75 0.41 -4.75
C ASP A 172 -8.79 0.02 -3.67
N MET A 173 -8.44 -0.90 -2.77
CA MET A 173 -9.30 -1.33 -1.66
C MET A 173 -9.55 -0.19 -0.65
N ARG A 174 -10.83 0.14 -0.42
CA ARG A 174 -11.31 1.20 0.47
C ARG A 174 -11.12 0.87 1.95
N SER A 175 -9.87 0.85 2.40
CA SER A 175 -9.46 0.40 3.74
C SER A 175 -9.29 1.51 4.77
N VAL A 176 -9.04 2.75 4.34
CA VAL A 176 -8.64 3.84 5.25
C VAL A 176 -9.72 4.18 6.27
N GLU A 177 -11.00 4.18 5.86
CA GLU A 177 -12.13 4.55 6.72
C GLU A 177 -12.46 3.51 7.79
N VAL A 178 -11.91 2.30 7.69
CA VAL A 178 -12.17 1.19 8.63
C VAL A 178 -10.99 0.85 9.52
N ILE A 179 -9.85 1.55 9.39
CA ILE A 179 -8.64 1.30 10.17
C ILE A 179 -8.96 1.24 11.66
N GLU A 180 -9.48 2.33 12.24
CA GLU A 180 -9.73 2.42 13.69
C GLU A 180 -10.81 1.42 14.16
N ARG A 181 -11.79 1.13 13.31
CA ARG A 181 -12.80 0.10 13.60
C ARG A 181 -12.16 -1.28 13.71
N ILE A 182 -11.28 -1.65 12.77
CA ILE A 182 -10.58 -2.95 12.78
C ILE A 182 -9.62 -3.01 13.98
N GLU A 183 -8.88 -1.94 14.25
CA GLU A 183 -7.99 -1.86 15.41
C GLU A 183 -8.77 -2.04 16.72
N SER A 184 -9.96 -1.43 16.84
CA SER A 184 -10.83 -1.60 18.01
C SER A 184 -11.38 -3.02 18.16
N LEU A 185 -11.62 -3.73 17.05
CA LEU A 185 -12.16 -5.11 17.07
C LEU A 185 -11.07 -6.15 17.40
N THR A 186 -9.86 -5.92 16.92
CA THR A 186 -8.77 -6.92 16.97
C THR A 186 -7.72 -6.61 18.05
N GLY A 187 -7.69 -5.37 18.53
CA GLY A 187 -6.69 -4.88 19.48
C GLY A 187 -5.29 -4.73 18.87
N LYS A 188 -5.15 -4.82 17.54
CA LYS A 188 -3.86 -4.82 16.83
C LYS A 188 -3.77 -3.62 15.87
N PRO A 189 -2.58 -3.03 15.68
CA PRO A 189 -2.37 -2.02 14.65
C PRO A 189 -2.80 -2.50 13.27
N VAL A 190 -3.37 -1.59 12.47
CA VAL A 190 -3.75 -1.85 11.08
C VAL A 190 -2.90 -0.98 10.17
N ILE A 191 -2.27 -1.61 9.17
CA ILE A 191 -1.40 -0.97 8.19
C ILE A 191 -2.00 -1.21 6.80
N THR A 192 -2.49 -0.15 6.17
CA THR A 192 -2.98 -0.21 4.77
C THR A 192 -1.95 0.32 3.79
N SER A 193 -1.94 -0.12 2.53
CA SER A 193 -1.02 0.42 1.50
C SER A 193 -1.14 1.95 1.36
N ASN A 194 -2.38 2.46 1.40
CA ASN A 194 -2.66 3.90 1.26
C ASN A 194 -2.20 4.71 2.49
N GLN A 195 -2.40 4.18 3.70
CA GLN A 195 -1.97 4.81 4.95
C GLN A 195 -0.45 4.79 5.08
N ALA A 196 0.19 3.68 4.74
CA ALA A 196 1.65 3.52 4.79
C ALA A 196 2.37 4.53 3.88
N MET A 197 1.87 4.76 2.65
CA MET A 197 2.43 5.79 1.76
C MET A 197 2.30 7.20 2.36
N MET A 198 1.15 7.54 2.94
CA MET A 198 0.96 8.85 3.57
C MET A 198 1.81 9.00 4.83
N PHE A 199 2.01 7.93 5.59
CA PHE A 199 2.91 7.90 6.75
C PHE A 199 4.36 8.15 6.33
N CYS A 200 4.86 7.44 5.31
CA CYS A 200 6.21 7.62 4.80
C CYS A 200 6.41 9.01 4.20
N LEU A 201 5.43 9.53 3.45
CA LEU A 201 5.44 10.91 2.94
C LEU A 201 5.55 11.92 4.08
N THR A 202 4.74 11.75 5.14
CA THR A 202 4.75 12.64 6.31
C THR A 202 6.14 12.66 6.95
N ARG A 203 6.77 11.50 7.12
CA ARG A 203 8.14 11.40 7.65
C ARG A 203 9.19 11.99 6.72
N ALA A 204 9.13 11.67 5.43
CA ALA A 204 10.10 12.11 4.43
C ALA A 204 10.15 13.63 4.28
N LEU A 205 9.01 14.29 4.46
CA LEU A 205 8.88 15.75 4.40
C LEU A 205 8.88 16.42 5.78
N ALA A 206 9.10 15.66 6.86
CA ALA A 206 9.01 16.14 8.25
C ALA A 206 7.74 16.95 8.53
N LEU A 207 6.60 16.50 7.99
CA LEU A 207 5.33 17.18 8.15
C LEU A 207 4.76 16.96 9.56
N PRO A 208 4.11 17.96 10.15
CA PRO A 208 3.48 17.82 11.45
C PRO A 208 2.31 16.83 11.37
N TRP A 209 2.09 16.14 12.49
CA TRP A 209 0.89 15.34 12.69
C TRP A 209 -0.39 16.19 12.52
N HIS A 210 -1.47 15.59 12.02
CA HIS A 210 -2.76 16.26 11.87
C HIS A 210 -3.96 15.30 12.09
N ASN A 211 -5.13 15.85 12.40
CA ASN A 211 -6.31 15.07 12.85
C ASN A 211 -6.87 14.01 11.88
N ASN A 212 -6.43 13.98 10.62
CA ASN A 212 -6.94 13.05 9.62
C ASN A 212 -5.94 11.91 9.32
N THR A 213 -5.14 11.54 10.31
CA THR A 213 -4.17 10.45 10.21
C THR A 213 -4.61 9.30 11.13
N PRO A 214 -5.36 8.31 10.61
CA PRO A 214 -6.04 7.32 11.44
C PRO A 214 -5.11 6.22 11.93
N GLY A 215 -5.47 5.66 13.08
CA GLY A 215 -4.93 4.43 13.63
C GLY A 215 -3.55 4.51 14.27
N GLN A 216 -3.16 3.39 14.89
CA GLN A 216 -1.97 3.27 15.73
C GLN A 216 -0.67 3.56 14.98
N LEU A 217 -0.61 3.32 13.66
CA LEU A 217 0.55 3.68 12.84
C LEU A 217 0.86 5.17 12.91
N PHE A 218 -0.15 6.04 12.79
CA PHE A 218 0.06 7.48 12.83
C PHE A 218 0.15 8.02 14.27
N ASP A 219 -0.42 7.33 15.24
CA ASP A 219 -0.20 7.64 16.66
C ASP A 219 1.27 7.57 17.04
N SER A 220 2.06 6.70 16.40
CA SER A 220 3.52 6.64 16.59
C SER A 220 4.24 7.97 16.26
N LEU A 221 3.65 8.80 15.40
CA LEU A 221 4.20 10.13 15.06
C LEU A 221 3.82 11.23 16.06
N LYS A 222 2.83 11.01 16.93
CA LYS A 222 2.45 12.01 17.96
C LYS A 222 3.52 12.17 19.04
N ALA A 223 4.33 11.13 19.24
CA ALA A 223 5.37 11.05 20.26
C ALA A 223 6.77 11.45 19.75
N SER A 224 6.89 11.83 18.47
CA SER A 224 8.16 12.18 17.80
C SER A 224 8.48 13.67 17.90
#